data_AF-A0A9E3QF81-F1
#
_entry.id   AF-A0A9E3QF81-F1
#
_cell.length_a   1.000
_cell.length_b   1.000
_cell.length_c   1.000
_cell.angle_alpha   90.00
_cell.angle_beta   90.00
_cell.angle_gamma   90.00
#
_symmetry.space_group_name_H-M   'P 1'
#
loop_
_entity.id
_entity.type
_entity.pdbx_description
1 polymer ?
#
loop_
_entity_poly.entity_id
_entity_poly.type
_entity_poly.pdbx_seq_one_letter_code
_entity_poly.pdbx_strand_id
1 'polypeptide(L)'
;MEHFVTLDKLPQGLEFPASLADRIRYDPATRRLIFQGFMSKAEFDRLCRLSDDWGYRRTLEELFRLCTPEEPSRPHGLRRWLASLVGF
;
A
#
# COMPACT_ATOMS: atom_id res chain seq x y z
N MET A 1 1.49 11.12 6.16
CA MET A 1 1.76 10.53 4.84
C MET A 1 0.67 9.54 4.55
N GLU A 2 0.08 9.61 3.37
CA GLU A 2 -0.89 8.64 2.88
C GLU A 2 -0.24 7.85 1.74
N HIS A 3 -0.41 6.55 1.77
CA HIS A 3 0.10 5.61 0.77
C HIS A 3 -1.10 4.96 0.10
N PHE A 4 -1.06 4.82 -1.22
CA PHE A 4 -2.12 4.16 -1.95
C PHE A 4 -1.54 3.19 -2.97
N VAL A 5 -2.28 2.13 -3.24
CA VAL A 5 -1.95 1.11 -4.24
C VAL A 5 -3.22 0.72 -5.00
N THR A 6 -3.07 0.38 -6.27
CA THR A 6 -4.18 -0.14 -7.08
C THR A 6 -4.49 -1.58 -6.71
N LEU A 7 -5.75 -1.84 -6.37
CA LEU A 7 -6.29 -3.15 -6.04
C LEU A 7 -7.42 -3.47 -7.02
N ASP A 8 -7.21 -4.42 -7.93
CA ASP A 8 -8.19 -4.71 -9.00
C ASP A 8 -9.55 -5.15 -8.46
N LYS A 9 -9.54 -5.99 -7.40
CA LYS A 9 -10.74 -6.43 -6.70
C LYS A 9 -10.51 -6.50 -5.20
N LEU A 10 -11.40 -5.87 -4.46
CA LEU A 10 -11.60 -6.19 -3.05
C LEU A 10 -12.42 -7.49 -2.96
N PRO A 11 -12.01 -8.46 -2.13
CA PRO A 11 -12.81 -9.65 -1.88
C PRO A 11 -14.20 -9.27 -1.39
N GLN A 12 -15.24 -9.89 -1.94
CA GLN A 12 -16.62 -9.57 -1.55
C GLN A 12 -16.84 -9.99 -0.09
N GLY A 13 -17.22 -9.05 0.76
CA GLY A 13 -17.41 -9.26 2.20
C GLY A 13 -16.17 -9.00 3.06
N LEU A 14 -15.09 -8.42 2.50
CA LEU A 14 -13.97 -7.95 3.32
C LEU A 14 -14.38 -6.69 4.10
N GLU A 15 -14.57 -6.84 5.40
CA GLU A 15 -14.71 -5.72 6.33
C GLU A 15 -13.39 -5.46 7.06
N PHE A 16 -12.92 -4.21 6.99
CA PHE A 16 -11.78 -3.79 7.78
C PHE A 16 -12.22 -3.61 9.23
N PRO A 17 -11.47 -4.16 10.22
CA PRO A 17 -11.81 -3.94 11.62
C PRO A 17 -11.76 -2.45 11.93
N ALA A 18 -12.70 -1.94 12.74
CA ALA A 18 -12.86 -0.50 13.00
C ALA A 18 -11.55 0.21 13.41
N SER A 19 -10.67 -0.48 14.16
CA SER A 19 -9.36 0.03 14.56
C SER A 19 -8.40 0.28 13.39
N LEU A 20 -8.58 -0.43 12.27
CA LEU A 20 -7.82 -0.24 11.04
C LEU A 20 -8.61 0.55 10.00
N ALA A 21 -9.95 0.51 9.99
CA ALA A 21 -10.79 1.22 9.02
C ALA A 21 -10.60 2.75 9.04
N ASP A 22 -10.14 3.30 10.16
CA ASP A 22 -9.72 4.71 10.26
C ASP A 22 -8.42 4.99 9.47
N ARG A 23 -7.53 4.00 9.41
CA ARG A 23 -6.23 4.07 8.71
C ARG A 23 -6.30 3.55 7.28
N ILE A 24 -7.06 2.49 7.01
CA ILE A 24 -7.17 1.84 5.71
C ILE A 24 -8.55 2.05 5.12
N ARG A 25 -8.58 2.52 3.87
CA ARG A 25 -9.80 2.75 3.11
C ARG A 25 -9.66 2.15 1.73
N TYR A 26 -10.72 1.49 1.28
CA TYR A 26 -10.82 1.04 -0.09
C TYR A 26 -11.81 1.90 -0.85
N ASP A 27 -11.37 2.38 -2.01
CA ASP A 27 -12.19 3.15 -2.92
C ASP A 27 -12.57 2.27 -4.13
N PRO A 28 -13.82 1.78 -4.23
CA PRO A 28 -14.25 0.90 -5.32
C PRO A 28 -14.36 1.63 -6.66
N ALA A 29 -14.54 2.96 -6.65
CA ALA A 29 -14.66 3.76 -7.87
C ALA A 29 -13.32 3.84 -8.60
N THR A 30 -12.23 4.03 -7.85
CA THR A 30 -10.87 4.10 -8.39
C THR A 30 -10.11 2.78 -8.29
N ARG A 31 -10.66 1.77 -7.61
CA ARG A 31 -10.04 0.47 -7.34
C ARG A 31 -8.70 0.64 -6.65
N ARG A 32 -8.67 1.46 -5.60
CA ARG A 32 -7.46 1.80 -4.85
C ARG A 32 -7.64 1.52 -3.38
N LEU A 33 -6.61 0.92 -2.80
CA LEU A 33 -6.47 0.74 -1.37
C LEU A 33 -5.56 1.85 -0.84
N ILE A 34 -6.09 2.65 0.07
CA ILE A 34 -5.46 3.83 0.65
C ILE A 34 -5.18 3.52 2.11
N PHE A 35 -3.97 3.85 2.57
CA PHE A 35 -3.52 3.68 3.93
C PHE A 35 -2.92 4.97 4.46
N GLN A 36 -3.39 5.42 5.61
CA GLN A 36 -2.92 6.62 6.28
C GLN A 36 -1.90 6.24 7.37
N GLY A 37 -0.72 6.86 7.30
CA GLY A 37 0.36 6.65 8.25
C GLY A 37 1.31 5.54 7.84
N PHE A 38 1.92 4.89 8.83
CA PHE A 38 2.86 3.78 8.68
C PHE A 38 2.16 2.46 8.99
N MET A 39 2.32 1.47 8.10
CA MET A 39 1.75 0.14 8.24
C MET A 39 2.76 -0.75 8.96
N SER A 40 2.46 -1.18 10.17
CA SER A 40 3.32 -2.11 10.91
C SER A 40 3.08 -3.55 10.44
N LYS A 41 4.07 -4.41 10.68
CA LYS A 41 3.97 -5.86 10.41
C LYS A 41 2.76 -6.52 11.07
N ALA A 42 2.35 -6.04 12.25
CA ALA A 42 1.15 -6.52 12.94
C ALA A 42 -0.15 -6.13 12.23
N GLU A 43 -0.19 -4.96 11.59
CA GLU A 43 -1.34 -4.48 10.81
C GLU A 43 -1.41 -5.26 9.49
N PHE A 44 -0.27 -5.48 8.84
CA PHE A 44 -0.13 -6.34 7.67
C PHE A 44 -0.64 -7.77 7.94
N ASP A 45 -0.19 -8.42 9.03
CA ASP A 45 -0.60 -9.79 9.38
C ASP A 45 -2.11 -9.88 9.63
N ARG A 46 -2.70 -8.90 10.32
CA ARG A 46 -4.16 -8.83 10.52
C ARG A 46 -4.89 -8.72 9.20
N LEU A 47 -4.48 -7.80 8.34
CA LEU A 47 -5.12 -7.59 7.04
C LEU A 47 -4.97 -8.82 6.13
N CYS A 48 -3.80 -9.44 6.12
CA CYS A 48 -3.54 -10.69 5.38
C CYS A 48 -4.40 -11.87 5.87
N ARG A 49 -4.83 -11.87 7.14
CA ARG A 49 -5.77 -12.88 7.68
C ARG A 49 -7.24 -12.60 7.35
N LEU A 50 -7.61 -11.37 7.00
CA LEU A 50 -9.00 -11.04 6.62
C LEU A 50 -9.36 -11.58 5.23
N SER A 51 -8.38 -11.80 4.37
CA SER A 51 -8.62 -12.41 3.06
C SER A 51 -7.45 -13.24 2.56
N ASP A 52 -7.78 -14.41 2.04
CA ASP A 52 -6.82 -15.33 1.42
C ASP A 52 -6.56 -15.01 -0.06
N ASP A 53 -7.28 -14.04 -0.62
CA ASP A 53 -7.21 -13.69 -2.04
C ASP A 53 -5.78 -13.27 -2.44
N TRP A 54 -5.26 -13.92 -3.49
CA TRP A 54 -3.90 -13.72 -3.94
C TRP A 54 -3.67 -12.31 -4.49
N GLY A 55 -4.67 -11.73 -5.16
CA GLY A 55 -4.60 -10.36 -5.66
C GLY A 55 -4.52 -9.35 -4.52
N TYR A 56 -5.32 -9.56 -3.48
CA TYR A 56 -5.29 -8.74 -2.27
C TYR A 56 -3.94 -8.81 -1.55
N ARG A 57 -3.38 -10.01 -1.33
CA ARG A 57 -2.08 -10.20 -0.66
C ARG A 57 -0.94 -9.47 -1.38
N ARG A 58 -0.86 -9.63 -2.70
CA ARG A 58 0.13 -8.94 -3.57
C ARG A 58 0.07 -7.43 -3.39
N THR A 59 -1.14 -6.87 -3.46
CA THR A 59 -1.37 -5.44 -3.30
C THR A 59 -1.02 -4.97 -1.88
N LEU A 60 -1.29 -5.78 -0.86
CA LEU A 60 -0.96 -5.46 0.52
C LEU A 60 0.54 -5.46 0.80
N GLU A 61 1.29 -6.39 0.19
CA GLU A 61 2.75 -6.41 0.25
C GLU A 61 3.36 -5.16 -0.40
N GLU A 62 2.80 -4.73 -1.53
CA GLU A 62 3.24 -3.52 -2.22
C GLU A 62 2.94 -2.27 -1.39
N LEU A 63 1.76 -2.19 -0.78
CA LEU A 63 1.39 -1.13 0.15
C LEU A 63 2.34 -1.11 1.37
N PHE A 64 2.62 -2.27 1.94
CA PHE A 64 3.53 -2.39 3.08
C PHE A 64 4.94 -1.91 2.75
N ARG A 65 5.45 -2.24 1.55
CA ARG A 65 6.74 -1.76 1.04
C ARG A 65 6.77 -0.26 0.77
N LEU A 66 5.66 0.33 0.31
CA LEU A 66 5.55 1.77 0.15
C LEU A 66 5.54 2.49 1.50
N CYS A 67 4.98 1.85 2.50
CA CYS A 67 4.73 2.41 3.82
C CYS A 67 5.92 2.25 4.77
N THR A 68 6.67 1.16 4.66
CA THR A 68 7.94 0.97 5.36
C THR A 68 9.07 1.51 4.48
N PRO A 69 9.86 2.50 4.93
CA PRO A 69 11.11 2.86 4.27
C PRO A 69 12.14 1.75 4.53
N GLU A 70 11.97 0.58 3.89
CA GLU A 70 13.10 -0.32 3.67
C GLU A 70 13.97 0.34 2.60
N GLU A 71 15.10 0.88 3.04
CA GLU A 71 16.14 1.46 2.19
C GLU A 71 16.59 0.50 1.06
N PRO A 72 17.14 1.06 -0.04
CA PRO A 72 16.59 0.88 -1.38
C PRO A 72 17.30 -0.21 -2.16
N SER A 73 16.53 -1.14 -2.71
CA SER A 73 16.95 -1.88 -3.92
C SER A 73 16.17 -1.34 -5.12
N ARG A 74 16.68 -0.25 -5.73
CA ARG A 74 16.29 0.19 -7.09
C ARG A 74 16.92 -0.78 -8.11
N PRO A 75 16.36 -0.99 -9.32
CA PRO A 75 15.50 -0.05 -10.03
C PRO A 75 14.26 -0.69 -10.70
N HIS A 76 13.17 0.06 -10.83
CA HIS A 76 12.24 -0.17 -11.93
C HIS A 76 11.76 1.15 -12.53
N GLY A 77 12.30 1.41 -13.73
CA GLY A 77 11.73 2.11 -14.87
C GLY A 77 10.72 3.23 -14.64
N LEU A 78 11.05 4.37 -15.24
CA LEU A 78 10.12 5.38 -15.76
C LEU A 78 9.46 6.29 -14.72
N ARG A 79 10.24 7.25 -14.23
CA ARG A 79 9.76 8.64 -14.24
C ARG A 79 10.89 9.65 -14.31
N ARG A 80 10.98 10.20 -15.51
CA ARG A 80 11.62 11.44 -15.94
C ARG A 80 11.26 12.57 -14.95
N TRP A 81 12.28 13.31 -14.50
CA TRP A 81 12.40 14.78 -14.44
C TRP A 81 13.21 15.26 -13.22
N LEU A 82 14.33 15.93 -13.56
CA LEU A 82 15.04 17.04 -12.90
C LEU A 82 15.52 16.91 -11.45
N ALA A 83 16.84 16.87 -11.30
CA ALA A 83 17.52 17.68 -10.31
C ALA A 83 18.84 18.18 -10.90
N SER A 84 18.86 19.48 -11.19
CA SER A 84 20.04 20.29 -11.47
C SER A 84 20.90 20.47 -10.22
N LEU A 85 22.18 20.78 -10.44
CA LEU A 85 23.07 21.59 -9.57
C LEU A 85 23.52 21.01 -8.22
N VAL A 86 24.77 20.55 -8.18
CA VAL A 86 25.87 21.02 -7.30
C VAL A 86 27.14 20.33 -7.83
N GLY A 87 28.20 20.99 -8.29
CA GLY A 87 28.96 22.05 -7.64
C GLY A 87 30.21 21.42 -7.02
N PHE A 88 31.28 21.28 -7.81
CA PHE A 88 32.67 21.41 -7.38
C PHE A 88 33.60 21.58 -8.58
#